data_AF-A0A914UYS7-F1
#
_entry.id   AF-A0A914UYS7-F1
#
_cell.length_a   1.000
_cell.length_b   1.000
_cell.length_c   1.000
_cell.angle_alpha   90.00
_cell.angle_beta   90.00
_cell.angle_gamma   90.00
#
_symmetry.space_group_name_H-M   'P 1'
#
loop_
_entity.id
_entity.type
_entity.pdbx_description
1 polymer ?
#
loop_
_entity_poly.entity_id
_entity_poly.type
_entity_poly.pdbx_seq_one_letter_code
_entity_poly.pdbx_strand_id
1 'polypeptide(L)'
;MCKKREGSDAWLEGVPGGQAKQLRFVDPQALPFLLLLRGRMFTFVLIVSKVKVRQCDDLAVCTTCLEQRDPYCGWCVLDNKCTPESVCRKSGVASSSAAASVVDWLSYKTGQCTTIRSVEPNQLQITAASFLTLKLDNLPNVAGDLTCQFRFPSGLELSMAAESKGTEVEGTLRCPTPGTPLLPSIPSGEHSLLARLSV
;
A
#
# COMPACT_ATOMS: atom_id res chain seq x y z
N MET A 1 8.98 13.94 35.26
CA MET A 1 9.05 12.60 34.63
C MET A 1 7.64 12.01 34.53
N CYS A 2 7.09 11.85 33.32
CA CYS A 2 5.81 11.13 33.14
C CYS A 2 6.07 9.63 33.01
N LYS A 3 5.49 8.82 33.90
CA LYS A 3 5.51 7.36 33.86
C LYS A 3 4.32 6.85 33.03
N LYS A 4 4.58 5.99 32.06
CA LYS A 4 3.59 5.32 31.21
C LYS A 4 2.73 4.39 32.08
N ARG A 5 1.40 4.56 32.07
CA ARG A 5 0.46 3.57 32.62
C ARG A 5 0.05 2.66 31.46
N GLU A 6 0.45 1.39 31.54
CA GLU A 6 0.17 0.36 30.54
C GLU A 6 -1.31 -0.07 30.67
N GLY A 7 -2.05 -0.16 29.56
CA GLY A 7 -3.40 -0.72 29.51
C GLY A 7 -4.52 0.28 29.23
N SER A 8 -4.81 0.53 27.96
CA SER A 8 -6.16 0.80 27.43
C SER A 8 -6.06 1.04 25.91
N ASP A 9 -6.18 -0.05 25.15
CA ASP A 9 -6.34 0.01 23.70
C ASP A 9 -7.80 0.38 23.39
N ALA A 10 -8.05 1.64 23.06
CA ALA A 10 -9.34 2.09 22.54
C ALA A 10 -9.24 2.24 21.01
N TRP A 11 -9.94 1.36 20.30
CA TRP A 11 -10.10 1.37 18.85
C TRP A 11 -11.02 2.51 18.41
N LEU A 12 -10.71 3.18 17.31
CA LEU A 12 -11.71 3.84 16.48
C LEU A 12 -11.34 3.66 15.00
N GLU A 13 -12.30 3.13 14.25
CA GLU A 13 -12.26 2.93 12.80
C GLU A 13 -12.25 4.27 12.05
N GLY A 14 -11.49 4.30 10.97
CA GLY A 14 -11.42 5.42 10.03
C GLY A 14 -12.56 5.38 9.00
N VAL A 15 -12.94 6.56 8.49
CA VAL A 15 -13.81 6.74 7.31
C VAL A 15 -13.21 7.92 6.48
N PRO A 16 -13.22 7.86 5.14
CA PRO A 16 -12.13 8.35 4.30
C PRO A 16 -12.33 9.80 3.83
N GLY A 17 -11.22 10.53 3.76
CA GLY A 17 -11.18 11.92 3.33
C GLY A 17 -9.88 12.67 3.67
N GLY A 18 -9.01 12.17 4.56
CA GLY A 18 -9.36 12.00 5.97
C GLY A 18 -8.94 13.26 6.73
N GLN A 19 -9.91 14.05 7.20
CA GLN A 19 -9.62 15.08 8.20
C GLN A 19 -8.90 14.40 9.37
N ALA A 20 -7.79 14.97 9.84
CA ALA A 20 -7.13 14.48 11.05
C ALA A 20 -8.16 14.47 12.19
N LYS A 21 -8.77 13.31 12.46
CA LYS A 21 -9.69 13.12 13.59
C LYS A 21 -8.82 13.09 14.84
N GLN A 22 -8.56 14.28 15.36
CA GLN A 22 -7.87 14.46 16.63
C GLN A 22 -8.79 13.94 17.73
N LEU A 23 -8.56 12.72 18.21
CA LEU A 23 -9.09 12.30 19.49
C LEU A 23 -8.46 13.17 20.58
N ARG A 24 -9.25 14.09 21.10
CA ARG A 24 -8.91 14.85 22.30
C ARG A 24 -9.20 13.96 23.50
N PHE A 25 -8.16 13.40 24.07
CA PHE A 25 -8.23 12.85 25.41
C PHE A 25 -8.15 14.04 26.37
N VAL A 26 -9.22 14.29 27.11
CA VAL A 26 -9.20 15.21 28.25
C VAL A 26 -8.87 14.34 29.45
N ASP A 27 -7.71 14.57 30.08
CA ASP A 27 -7.44 13.97 31.38
C ASP A 27 -8.52 14.46 32.37
N PRO A 28 -9.38 13.58 32.92
CA PRO A 28 -10.42 14.00 33.85
C PRO A 28 -9.84 14.59 35.15
N GLN A 29 -8.54 14.42 35.40
CA GLN A 29 -7.80 14.98 36.53
C GLN A 29 -6.96 16.22 36.17
N ALA A 30 -7.09 16.78 34.97
CA ALA A 30 -6.40 18.02 34.59
C ALA A 30 -6.81 19.15 35.56
N LEU A 31 -5.92 19.48 36.50
CA LEU A 31 -6.16 20.51 37.49
C LEU A 31 -6.29 21.87 36.80
N PRO A 32 -7.40 22.60 37.00
CA PRO A 32 -7.55 23.95 36.46
C PRO A 32 -6.55 24.87 37.14
N PHE A 33 -5.77 25.60 36.34
CA PHE A 33 -4.94 26.69 36.85
C PHE A 33 -5.79 27.95 36.95
N LEU A 34 -5.89 28.51 38.15
CA LEU A 34 -6.55 29.79 38.40
C LEU A 34 -5.54 30.92 38.19
N LEU A 35 -5.82 31.81 37.25
CA LEU A 35 -5.03 32.99 36.99
C LEU A 35 -5.89 34.25 37.16
N LEU A 36 -5.32 35.24 37.84
CA LEU A 36 -5.97 36.52 38.05
C LEU A 36 -5.46 37.51 37.00
N LEU A 37 -6.30 37.82 36.01
CA LEU A 37 -5.97 38.73 34.92
C LEU A 37 -6.87 39.97 35.03
N ARG A 38 -6.26 41.16 35.14
CA ARG A 38 -6.98 42.45 35.23
C ARG A 38 -8.07 42.46 36.32
N GLY A 39 -7.75 41.96 37.51
CA GLY A 39 -8.67 41.96 38.66
C GLY A 39 -9.84 40.97 38.54
N ARG A 40 -9.87 40.12 37.52
CA ARG A 40 -10.86 39.04 37.36
C ARG A 40 -10.16 37.68 37.40
N MET A 41 -10.81 36.73 38.05
CA MET A 41 -10.31 35.38 38.24
C MET A 41 -10.78 34.50 37.08
N PHE A 42 -9.84 33.87 36.37
CA PHE A 42 -10.10 33.00 35.24
C PHE A 42 -9.57 31.60 35.54
N THR A 43 -10.34 30.57 35.16
CA THR A 43 -9.93 29.17 35.23
C THR A 43 -9.44 28.73 33.85
N PHE A 44 -8.23 28.21 33.78
CA PHE A 44 -7.66 27.67 32.55
C PHE A 44 -7.46 26.16 32.70
N VAL A 45 -8.04 25.39 31.79
CA VAL A 45 -7.88 23.93 31.74
C VAL A 45 -6.99 23.59 30.53
N LEU A 46 -5.85 22.97 30.80
CA LEU A 46 -4.96 22.48 29.73
C LEU A 46 -5.41 21.09 29.29
N ILE A 47 -5.69 20.92 28.00
CA ILE A 47 -6.05 19.62 27.42
C ILE A 47 -4.81 19.00 26.77
N VAL A 48 -4.38 17.83 27.25
CA VAL A 48 -3.24 17.09 26.69
C VAL A 48 -3.73 16.00 25.75
N SER A 49 -3.48 16.14 24.45
CA SER A 49 -3.86 15.13 23.44
C SER A 49 -2.64 14.30 23.02
N LYS A 50 -2.73 12.96 23.11
CA LYS A 50 -1.76 12.05 22.51
C LYS A 50 -2.18 11.72 21.08
N VAL A 51 -1.44 12.22 20.11
CA VAL A 51 -1.70 11.96 18.68
C VAL A 51 -0.61 10.99 18.16
N LYS A 52 -1.02 9.95 17.43
CA LYS A 52 -0.06 9.11 16.70
C LYS A 52 0.49 9.95 15.55
N VAL A 53 1.76 10.32 15.65
CA VAL A 53 2.47 11.08 14.59
C VAL A 53 2.81 10.18 13.39
N ARG A 54 2.80 8.84 13.58
CA ARG A 54 3.06 7.86 12.52
C ARG A 54 1.81 6.99 12.33
N GLN A 55 1.01 7.34 11.34
CA GLN A 55 -0.11 6.53 10.90
C GLN A 55 -0.21 6.68 9.39
N CYS A 56 0.26 5.67 8.67
CA CYS A 56 0.05 5.60 7.24
C CYS A 56 -1.37 5.14 7.00
N ASP A 57 -2.04 5.77 6.05
CA ASP A 57 -3.34 5.31 5.58
C ASP A 57 -3.18 3.93 4.93
N ASP A 58 -4.19 3.06 5.08
CA ASP A 58 -4.27 1.78 4.36
C ASP A 58 -4.62 2.02 2.88
N LEU A 59 -3.74 2.74 2.19
CA LEU A 59 -3.86 2.99 0.76
C LEU A 59 -3.45 1.72 0.01
N ALA A 60 -4.33 1.28 -0.89
CA ALA A 60 -4.13 0.07 -1.69
C ALA A 60 -3.33 0.31 -2.98
N VAL A 61 -2.94 1.56 -3.26
CA VAL A 61 -2.27 1.94 -4.51
C VAL A 61 -1.00 2.73 -4.19
N CYS A 62 0.11 2.27 -4.75
CA CYS A 62 1.43 2.88 -4.58
C CYS A 62 1.44 4.37 -4.95
N THR A 63 0.86 4.75 -6.09
CA THR A 63 0.84 6.14 -6.55
C THR A 63 0.15 7.04 -5.53
N THR A 64 -1.01 6.65 -5.03
CA THR A 64 -1.74 7.40 -4.01
C THR A 64 -0.96 7.49 -2.69
N CYS A 65 -0.24 6.44 -2.30
CA CYS A 65 0.62 6.47 -1.10
C CYS A 65 1.75 7.51 -1.24
N LEU A 66 2.43 7.56 -2.39
CA LEU A 66 3.53 8.50 -2.61
C LEU A 66 3.02 9.94 -2.84
N GLU A 67 1.82 10.11 -3.39
CA GLU A 67 1.18 11.42 -3.59
C GLU A 67 0.80 12.12 -2.28
N GLN A 68 0.60 11.38 -1.19
CA GLN A 68 0.35 11.99 0.14
C GLN A 68 1.56 12.79 0.66
N ARG A 69 2.77 12.51 0.14
CA ARG A 69 4.02 13.19 0.52
C ARG A 69 4.29 13.17 2.04
N ASP A 70 3.81 12.14 2.73
CA ASP A 70 4.06 11.95 4.16
C ASP A 70 5.50 11.43 4.36
N PRO A 71 6.36 12.14 5.14
CA PRO A 71 7.74 11.73 5.37
C PRO A 71 7.91 10.46 6.22
N TYR A 72 6.88 10.03 6.94
CA TYR A 72 6.91 8.81 7.75
C TYR A 72 6.36 7.59 7.00
N CYS A 73 5.77 7.79 5.82
CA CYS A 73 5.09 6.76 5.05
C CYS A 73 5.72 6.55 3.69
N GLY A 74 5.65 5.30 3.24
CA GLY A 74 6.15 4.88 1.94
C GLY A 74 5.50 3.57 1.53
N TRP A 75 5.73 3.17 0.29
CA TRP A 75 5.12 1.98 -0.26
C TRP A 75 6.02 0.77 -0.07
N CYS A 76 5.53 -0.26 0.62
CA CYS A 76 6.21 -1.54 0.70
C CYS A 76 5.82 -2.42 -0.49
N VAL A 77 6.76 -2.71 -1.39
CA VAL A 77 6.47 -3.33 -2.68
C VAL A 77 5.95 -4.75 -2.52
N LEU A 78 6.62 -5.58 -1.71
CA LEU A 78 6.26 -6.99 -1.51
C LEU A 78 4.92 -7.17 -0.78
N ASP A 79 4.64 -6.30 0.18
CA ASP A 79 3.42 -6.38 1.00
C ASP A 79 2.22 -5.66 0.35
N ASN A 80 2.43 -4.95 -0.77
CA ASN A 80 1.44 -4.13 -1.45
C ASN A 80 0.69 -3.17 -0.51
N LYS A 81 1.42 -2.51 0.39
CA LYS A 81 0.84 -1.64 1.43
C LYS A 81 1.64 -0.36 1.65
N CYS A 82 0.93 0.71 1.95
CA CYS A 82 1.52 1.95 2.44
C CYS A 82 1.85 1.80 3.93
N THR A 83 3.13 1.71 4.28
CA THR A 83 3.58 1.46 5.65
C THR A 83 4.78 2.33 6.03
N PRO A 84 5.05 2.49 7.34
CA PRO A 84 6.31 3.05 7.79
C PRO A 84 7.47 2.13 7.42
N GLU A 85 8.65 2.70 7.15
CA GLU A 85 9.86 1.94 6.79
C GLU A 85 10.19 0.83 7.80
N SER A 86 9.93 1.06 9.10
CA SER A 86 10.20 0.07 10.15
C SER A 86 9.29 -1.17 10.11
N VAL A 87 8.14 -1.08 9.44
CA VAL A 87 7.16 -2.17 9.33
C VAL A 87 7.40 -3.00 8.08
N CYS A 88 7.81 -2.35 6.98
CA CYS A 88 8.15 -3.04 5.74
C CYS A 88 9.32 -3.98 6.00
N ARG A 89 9.10 -5.29 5.78
CA ARG A 89 10.11 -6.30 6.05
C ARG A 89 11.24 -6.11 5.04
N LYS A 90 12.42 -5.74 5.49
CA LYS A 90 13.63 -5.75 4.65
C LYS A 90 13.82 -7.17 4.14
N SER A 91 13.73 -7.40 2.83
CA SER A 91 14.33 -8.61 2.27
C SER A 91 15.82 -8.57 2.66
N GLY A 92 16.39 -9.73 2.98
CA GLY A 92 17.69 -9.85 3.64
C GLY A 92 18.92 -9.41 2.82
N VAL A 93 18.77 -8.50 1.85
CA VAL A 93 19.86 -7.97 1.03
C VAL A 93 20.12 -6.50 1.39
N ALA A 94 20.57 -6.31 2.63
CA ALA A 94 21.20 -5.05 3.02
C ALA A 94 22.59 -4.96 2.37
N SER A 95 22.70 -4.39 1.17
CA SER A 95 24.01 -3.88 0.74
C SER A 95 24.18 -2.45 1.27
N SER A 96 25.02 -2.39 2.30
CA SER A 96 25.66 -1.19 2.82
C SER A 96 26.27 -0.34 1.71
N SER A 97 26.26 0.98 1.93
CA SER A 97 26.86 2.05 1.12
C SER A 97 26.00 2.61 -0.03
N ALA A 98 25.51 3.84 0.18
CA ALA A 98 25.43 4.99 -0.74
C ALA A 98 25.14 4.83 -2.26
N ALA A 99 24.63 3.69 -2.74
CA ALA A 99 24.26 3.50 -4.14
C ALA A 99 23.10 2.49 -4.27
N ALA A 100 21.88 3.02 -4.45
CA ALA A 100 20.74 2.39 -5.12
C ALA A 100 20.54 0.86 -4.91
N SER A 101 20.41 0.40 -3.67
CA SER A 101 20.24 -1.01 -3.33
C SER A 101 18.86 -1.37 -2.75
N VAL A 102 18.15 -2.20 -3.51
CA VAL A 102 16.99 -3.07 -3.20
C VAL A 102 15.69 -2.35 -2.79
N VAL A 103 14.80 -2.25 -3.78
CA VAL A 103 13.57 -1.45 -3.80
C VAL A 103 12.42 -2.15 -3.06
N ASP A 104 12.57 -2.39 -1.76
CA ASP A 104 11.48 -2.96 -0.94
C ASP A 104 10.56 -1.90 -0.36
N TRP A 105 11.10 -0.70 -0.03
CA TRP A 105 10.34 0.42 0.52
C TRP A 105 10.57 1.71 -0.26
N LEU A 106 9.51 2.25 -0.85
CA LEU A 106 9.52 3.44 -1.69
C LEU A 106 9.13 4.68 -0.90
N SER A 107 10.00 5.68 -0.86
CA SER A 107 9.69 7.01 -0.30
C SER A 107 9.06 7.92 -1.36
N TYR A 108 8.25 8.89 -0.95
CA TYR A 108 7.64 9.86 -1.88
C TYR A 108 8.64 10.72 -2.69
N LYS A 109 9.89 10.86 -2.23
CA LYS A 109 10.91 11.71 -2.89
C LYS A 109 11.63 11.01 -4.04
N THR A 110 11.91 9.73 -3.86
CA THR A 110 12.84 8.96 -4.71
C THR A 110 12.22 7.68 -5.24
N GLY A 111 11.12 7.22 -4.64
CA GLY A 111 10.45 6.00 -5.02
C GLY A 111 9.63 6.17 -6.29
N GLN A 112 9.74 5.19 -7.17
CA GLN A 112 8.86 5.04 -8.32
C GLN A 112 8.12 3.72 -8.21
N CYS A 113 6.81 3.76 -8.44
CA CYS A 113 5.97 2.58 -8.38
C CYS A 113 6.24 1.67 -9.59
N THR A 114 6.18 0.36 -9.36
CA THR A 114 6.20 -0.63 -10.44
C THR A 114 5.00 -0.43 -11.35
N THR A 115 5.21 -0.35 -12.66
CA THR A 115 4.14 -0.16 -13.65
C THR A 115 4.26 -1.14 -14.79
N ILE A 116 3.14 -1.73 -15.22
CA ILE A 116 3.08 -2.57 -16.42
C ILE A 116 3.13 -1.66 -17.65
N ARG A 117 4.23 -1.73 -18.40
CA ARG A 117 4.45 -0.96 -19.63
C ARG A 117 3.76 -1.58 -20.84
N SER A 118 3.79 -2.91 -20.96
CA SER A 118 3.13 -3.61 -22.07
C SER A 118 2.76 -5.04 -21.70
N VAL A 119 1.71 -5.55 -22.34
CA VAL A 119 1.21 -6.93 -22.21
C VAL A 119 1.16 -7.55 -23.61
N GLU A 120 1.84 -8.68 -23.80
CA GLU A 120 1.89 -9.38 -25.08
C GLU A 120 1.60 -10.89 -24.92
N PRO A 121 0.61 -11.47 -25.60
CA PRO A 121 -0.40 -10.79 -26.41
C PRO A 121 -1.40 -10.04 -25.53
N ASN A 122 -1.92 -8.91 -26.03
CA ASN A 122 -2.95 -8.13 -25.34
C ASN A 122 -4.38 -8.68 -25.54
N GLN A 123 -4.55 -9.65 -26.44
CA GLN A 123 -5.82 -10.27 -26.77
C GLN A 123 -5.63 -11.76 -27.04
N LEU A 124 -6.55 -12.57 -26.52
CA LEU A 124 -6.56 -14.02 -26.69
C LEU A 124 -8.00 -14.51 -26.85
N GLN A 125 -8.14 -15.65 -27.52
CA GLN A 125 -9.41 -16.37 -27.56
C GLN A 125 -9.76 -16.85 -26.15
N ILE A 126 -11.01 -16.70 -25.73
CA ILE A 126 -11.46 -17.09 -24.38
C ILE A 126 -11.24 -18.58 -24.07
N THR A 127 -11.17 -19.42 -25.11
CA THR A 127 -10.92 -20.86 -25.02
C THR A 127 -9.44 -21.25 -25.11
N ALA A 128 -8.55 -20.29 -25.37
CA ALA A 128 -7.12 -20.56 -25.51
C ALA A 128 -6.40 -20.35 -24.18
N ALA A 129 -5.66 -21.38 -23.74
CA ALA A 129 -4.67 -21.23 -22.67
C ALA A 129 -3.34 -20.78 -23.28
N SER A 130 -2.75 -19.70 -22.76
CA SER A 130 -1.47 -19.19 -23.23
C SER A 130 -0.67 -18.52 -22.11
N PHE A 131 0.47 -17.94 -22.46
CA PHE A 131 1.31 -17.15 -21.56
C PHE A 131 1.33 -15.69 -22.00
N LEU A 132 1.06 -14.80 -21.06
CA LEU A 132 1.23 -13.36 -21.21
C LEU A 132 2.67 -12.99 -20.84
N THR A 133 3.30 -12.18 -21.69
CA THR A 133 4.59 -11.57 -21.44
C THR A 133 4.35 -10.13 -21.03
N LEU A 134 4.65 -9.81 -19.77
CA LEU A 134 4.52 -8.48 -19.20
C LEU A 134 5.89 -7.82 -19.18
N LYS A 135 5.96 -6.58 -19.68
CA LYS A 135 7.11 -5.71 -19.47
C LYS A 135 6.74 -4.71 -18.39
N LEU A 136 7.52 -4.68 -17.32
CA LEU A 136 7.33 -3.83 -16.16
C LEU A 136 8.50 -2.86 -16.05
N ASP A 137 8.20 -1.62 -15.72
CA ASP A 137 9.19 -0.62 -15.32
C ASP A 137 9.31 -0.62 -13.78
N ASN A 138 10.50 -0.31 -13.28
CA ASN A 138 10.80 -0.21 -11.84
C ASN A 138 10.52 -1.48 -11.01
N LEU A 139 10.56 -2.65 -11.64
CA LEU A 139 10.41 -3.92 -10.93
C LEU A 139 11.63 -4.15 -10.03
N PRO A 140 11.48 -4.26 -8.69
CA PRO A 140 12.59 -4.67 -7.85
C PRO A 140 13.10 -6.05 -8.29
N ASN A 141 14.40 -6.27 -8.15
CA ASN A 141 14.96 -7.62 -8.23
C ASN A 141 14.47 -8.41 -7.01
N VAL A 142 13.30 -9.03 -7.14
CA VAL A 142 12.68 -9.86 -6.13
C VAL A 142 12.98 -11.32 -6.44
N ALA A 143 13.80 -11.94 -5.59
CA ALA A 143 13.96 -13.39 -5.55
C ALA A 143 12.73 -14.05 -4.88
N GLY A 144 11.53 -13.77 -5.37
CA GLY A 144 10.26 -14.20 -4.79
C GLY A 144 9.22 -14.61 -5.82
N ASP A 145 8.20 -15.34 -5.35
CA ASP A 145 7.09 -15.84 -6.17
C ASP A 145 6.12 -14.69 -6.50
N LEU A 146 6.31 -14.02 -7.63
CA LEU A 146 5.38 -13.02 -8.15
C LEU A 146 4.07 -13.69 -8.59
N THR A 147 2.93 -13.00 -8.46
CA THR A 147 1.62 -13.52 -8.86
C THR A 147 0.88 -12.55 -9.76
N CYS A 148 0.42 -13.02 -10.91
CA CYS A 148 -0.48 -12.25 -11.76
C CYS A 148 -1.93 -12.39 -11.30
N GLN A 149 -2.55 -11.28 -10.96
CA GLN A 149 -3.96 -11.20 -10.59
C GLN A 149 -4.82 -10.67 -11.74
N PHE A 150 -5.84 -11.43 -12.10
CA PHE A 150 -6.83 -11.09 -13.12
C PHE A 150 -8.15 -10.77 -12.45
N ARG A 151 -8.57 -9.50 -12.51
CA ARG A 151 -9.86 -9.02 -11.98
C ARG A 151 -10.84 -8.80 -13.11
N PHE A 152 -11.93 -9.57 -13.12
CA PHE A 152 -13.00 -9.48 -14.10
C PHE A 152 -14.12 -8.53 -13.64
N PRO A 153 -14.92 -7.97 -14.57
CA PRO A 153 -16.03 -7.07 -14.24
C PRO A 153 -17.12 -7.72 -13.40
N SER A 154 -17.23 -9.05 -13.44
CA SER A 154 -18.14 -9.84 -12.61
C SER A 154 -17.75 -9.87 -11.12
N GLY A 155 -16.59 -9.32 -10.75
CA GLY A 155 -16.02 -9.41 -9.41
C GLY A 155 -15.18 -10.67 -9.17
N LEU A 156 -15.04 -11.54 -10.18
CA LEU A 156 -14.15 -12.70 -10.09
C LEU A 156 -12.68 -12.26 -10.13
N GLU A 157 -11.89 -12.75 -9.17
CA GLU A 157 -10.44 -12.56 -9.13
C GLU A 157 -9.74 -13.92 -9.23
N LEU A 158 -8.81 -14.05 -10.17
CA LEU A 158 -8.01 -15.25 -10.38
C LEU A 158 -6.52 -14.90 -10.27
N SER A 159 -5.78 -15.66 -9.46
CA SER A 159 -4.36 -15.42 -9.19
C SER A 159 -3.51 -16.55 -9.73
N MET A 160 -2.58 -16.24 -10.63
CA MET A 160 -1.70 -17.19 -11.29
C MET A 160 -0.24 -16.93 -10.90
N ALA A 161 0.52 -17.99 -10.57
CA ALA A 161 1.94 -17.86 -10.28
C ALA A 161 2.71 -17.43 -11.53
N ALA A 162 3.54 -16.42 -11.40
CA ALA A 162 4.35 -15.92 -12.49
C ALA A 162 5.66 -16.71 -12.62
N GLU A 163 6.08 -16.93 -13.86
CA GLU A 163 7.34 -17.57 -14.19
C GLU A 163 8.43 -16.51 -14.40
N SER A 164 9.23 -16.28 -13.36
CA SER A 164 10.45 -15.46 -13.39
C SER A 164 11.70 -16.35 -13.55
N LYS A 165 11.72 -17.23 -14.57
CA LYS A 165 12.89 -18.11 -14.78
C LYS A 165 14.14 -17.29 -15.13
N GLY A 166 15.01 -17.05 -14.14
CA GLY A 166 16.50 -17.05 -14.12
C GLY A 166 17.32 -16.50 -15.30
N THR A 167 16.69 -15.85 -16.26
CA THR A 167 17.29 -15.25 -17.46
C THR A 167 16.69 -13.86 -17.55
N GLU A 168 17.05 -13.03 -16.56
CA GLU A 168 16.58 -11.67 -16.36
C GLU A 168 16.94 -10.81 -17.58
N VAL A 169 15.98 -10.64 -18.49
CA VAL A 169 15.80 -9.31 -19.07
C VAL A 169 15.04 -8.54 -18.00
N GLU A 170 15.75 -7.61 -17.35
CA GLU A 170 15.27 -6.72 -16.31
C GLU A 170 13.82 -6.26 -16.62
N GLY A 171 12.88 -6.55 -15.71
CA GLY A 171 11.48 -6.14 -15.86
C GLY A 171 10.60 -6.99 -16.77
N THR A 172 11.00 -8.19 -17.23
CA THR A 172 10.10 -9.08 -18.01
C THR A 172 9.54 -10.22 -17.16
N LEU A 173 8.22 -10.34 -17.09
CA LEU A 173 7.50 -11.38 -16.35
C LEU A 173 6.62 -12.21 -17.28
N ARG A 174 6.62 -13.54 -17.12
CA ARG A 174 5.71 -14.42 -17.87
C ARG A 174 4.61 -14.94 -16.96
N CYS A 175 3.36 -14.78 -17.33
CA CYS A 175 2.22 -15.21 -16.54
C CYS A 175 1.28 -16.11 -17.35
N PRO A 176 0.91 -17.29 -16.85
CA PRO A 176 -0.10 -18.11 -17.52
C PRO A 176 -1.47 -17.46 -17.42
N THR A 177 -2.27 -17.59 -18.47
CA THR A 177 -3.67 -17.16 -18.44
C THR A 177 -4.52 -18.11 -17.60
N PRO A 178 -5.54 -17.62 -16.86
CA PRO A 178 -6.42 -18.49 -16.10
C PRO A 178 -7.13 -19.54 -16.98
N GLY A 179 -7.40 -20.72 -16.40
CA GLY A 179 -8.04 -21.80 -17.12
C GLY A 179 -9.45 -21.45 -17.60
N THR A 180 -9.80 -21.90 -18.80
CA THR A 180 -11.09 -21.64 -19.46
C THR A 180 -12.34 -21.96 -18.63
N PRO A 181 -12.44 -23.04 -17.80
CA PRO A 181 -13.65 -23.31 -17.03
C PRO A 181 -13.88 -22.32 -15.88
N LEU A 182 -12.84 -21.57 -15.49
CA LEU A 182 -12.93 -20.56 -14.42
C LEU A 182 -13.32 -19.19 -14.98
N LEU A 183 -13.25 -18.98 -16.29
CA LEU A 183 -13.54 -17.69 -16.91
C LEU A 183 -15.06 -17.44 -17.00
N PRO A 184 -15.52 -16.20 -16.74
CA PRO A 184 -16.91 -15.86 -16.92
C PRO A 184 -17.25 -15.82 -18.42
N SER A 185 -18.51 -16.07 -18.75
CA SER A 185 -19.00 -15.93 -20.13
C SER A 185 -19.02 -14.47 -20.57
N ILE A 186 -18.83 -14.22 -21.87
CA ILE A 186 -18.96 -12.88 -22.45
C ILE A 186 -20.43 -12.45 -22.32
N PRO A 187 -20.73 -11.29 -21.71
CA PRO A 187 -22.10 -10.83 -21.52
C PRO A 187 -22.78 -10.50 -22.86
N SER A 188 -24.10 -10.67 -22.91
CA SER A 188 -24.91 -10.46 -24.11
C SER A 188 -24.79 -9.02 -24.62
N GLY A 189 -24.30 -8.85 -25.84
CA GLY A 189 -24.06 -7.55 -26.47
C GLY A 189 -22.60 -7.12 -26.48
N GLU A 190 -21.70 -7.85 -25.82
CA GLU A 190 -20.25 -7.66 -25.91
C GLU A 190 -19.60 -8.75 -26.76
N HIS A 191 -18.46 -8.41 -27.38
CA HIS A 191 -17.66 -9.35 -28.18
C HIS A 191 -16.34 -9.72 -27.50
N SER A 192 -16.05 -9.13 -26.35
CA SER A 192 -14.78 -9.29 -25.64
C SER A 192 -15.00 -9.18 -24.14
N LEU A 193 -14.28 -9.99 -23.38
CA LEU A 193 -14.22 -9.89 -21.93
C LEU A 193 -12.92 -9.17 -21.52
N LEU A 194 -13.04 -8.01 -20.88
CA LEU A 194 -11.88 -7.24 -20.42
C LEU A 194 -11.58 -7.52 -18.95
N ALA A 195 -10.37 -8.00 -18.66
CA ALA A 195 -9.87 -8.16 -17.30
C ALA A 195 -8.85 -7.07 -16.96
N ARG A 196 -8.85 -6.60 -15.71
CA ARG A 196 -7.76 -5.78 -15.17
C ARG A 196 -6.67 -6.71 -14.65
N LEU A 197 -5.45 -6.50 -15.13
CA LEU A 197 -4.27 -7.26 -14.73
C LEU A 197 -3.42 -6.46 -13.73
N SER A 198 -3.00 -7.11 -12.66
CA SER A 198 -2.02 -6.61 -11.69
C SER A 198 -1.00 -7.69 -11.33
N VAL A 199 0.16 -7.28 -10.81
CA VAL A 199 1.27 -8.14 -10.37
C VAL A 199 1.57 -7.86 -8.91
#